data_AF-A0A6I5PDD4-F1
#
_entry.id   AF-A0A6I5PDD4-F1
#
_cell.length_a   1.000
_cell.length_b   1.000
_cell.length_c   1.000
_cell.angle_alpha   90.00
_cell.angle_beta   90.00
_cell.angle_gamma   90.00
#
_symmetry.space_group_name_H-M   'P 1'
#
loop_
_entity.id
_entity.type
_entity.pdbx_description
1 polymer ?
#
loop_
_entity_poly.entity_id
_entity_poly.type
_entity_poly.pdbx_seq_one_letter_code
_entity_poly.pdbx_strand_id
1 'polypeptide(L)'
;MYSKEVGYSTENPDEFCREILSTGDPKEVRNWLNDRENTLGELQTNEASVDFITVGYEAGAKTIYAVEIDSYPGWGENTGHLVVELPLENSRRQAVLDWAAPIAHEQGFDAYSDVGQQYIYVKLD
;
A
#
# COMPACT_ATOMS: atom_id res chain seq x y z
N MET A 1 26.67 -14.55 -3.18
CA MET A 1 25.26 -14.10 -3.08
C MET A 1 25.27 -13.00 -2.04
N TYR A 2 25.25 -11.74 -2.44
CA TYR A 2 25.20 -10.63 -1.49
C TYR A 2 23.77 -10.61 -0.94
N SER A 3 23.60 -10.99 0.33
CA SER A 3 22.40 -10.66 1.07
C SER A 3 22.42 -9.14 1.20
N LYS A 4 21.55 -8.43 0.48
CA LYS A 4 21.28 -7.03 0.79
C LYS A 4 20.77 -7.05 2.24
N GLU A 5 21.39 -6.29 3.14
CA GLU A 5 20.82 -6.12 4.48
C GLU A 5 19.41 -5.56 4.26
N VAL A 6 18.44 -6.27 4.83
CA VAL A 6 17.03 -5.93 4.70
C VAL A 6 16.80 -4.71 5.58
N GLY A 7 16.83 -3.52 4.97
CA GLY A 7 16.86 -2.25 5.67
C GLY A 7 15.48 -1.79 6.14
N TYR A 8 15.49 -1.07 7.26
CA TYR A 8 14.35 -0.30 7.72
C TYR A 8 14.74 1.18 7.78
N SER A 9 13.94 2.03 7.13
CA SER A 9 14.05 3.48 7.20
C SER A 9 13.38 4.02 8.46
N THR A 10 13.90 5.15 8.96
CA THR A 10 13.26 5.94 10.04
C THR A 10 12.60 7.20 9.51
N GLU A 11 12.48 7.32 8.18
CA GLU A 11 11.74 8.39 7.52
C GLU A 11 10.25 8.32 7.88
N ASN A 12 9.66 9.49 8.10
CA ASN A 12 8.23 9.61 8.34
C ASN A 12 7.55 10.13 7.05
N PRO A 13 6.75 9.31 6.35
CA PRO A 13 6.19 9.67 5.05
C PRO A 13 4.86 10.45 5.14
N ASP A 14 4.44 10.90 6.33
CA ASP A 14 3.12 11.50 6.54
C ASP A 14 2.83 12.72 5.67
N GLU A 15 3.80 13.62 5.51
CA GLU A 15 3.60 14.84 4.70
C GLU A 15 3.32 14.47 3.24
N PHE A 16 4.16 13.61 2.68
CA PHE A 16 3.99 13.06 1.32
C PHE A 16 2.65 12.34 1.15
N CYS A 17 2.27 11.47 2.09
CA CYS A 17 1.02 10.73 2.01
C CYS A 17 -0.20 11.67 2.07
N ARG A 18 -0.17 12.70 2.93
CA ARG A 18 -1.24 13.69 3.02
C ARG A 18 -1.36 14.52 1.74
N GLU A 19 -0.24 14.87 1.12
CA GLU A 19 -0.25 15.58 -0.16
C GLU A 19 -0.96 14.74 -1.23
N ILE A 20 -0.54 13.50 -1.43
CA ILE A 20 -1.16 12.58 -2.42
C ILE A 20 -2.66 12.41 -2.15
N LEU A 21 -3.04 12.15 -0.89
CA LEU A 21 -4.46 11.99 -0.52
C LEU A 21 -5.27 13.26 -0.78
N SER A 22 -4.66 14.44 -0.74
CA SER A 22 -5.36 15.71 -0.97
C SER A 22 -5.52 16.07 -2.44
N THR A 23 -4.61 15.61 -3.32
CA THR A 23 -4.58 16.01 -4.73
C THR A 23 -4.97 14.90 -5.71
N GLY A 24 -4.89 13.63 -5.32
CA GLY A 24 -4.93 12.47 -6.23
C GLY A 24 -6.26 11.75 -6.39
N ASP A 25 -7.40 12.31 -5.96
CA ASP A 25 -8.72 11.65 -5.92
C ASP A 25 -8.66 10.20 -5.38
N PRO A 26 -8.13 9.99 -4.16
CA PRO A 26 -7.91 8.67 -3.62
C PRO A 26 -9.21 7.88 -3.52
N LYS A 27 -9.15 6.58 -3.84
CA LYS A 27 -10.27 5.65 -3.62
C LYS A 27 -9.93 4.71 -2.49
N GLU A 28 -10.86 4.49 -1.56
CA GLU A 28 -10.69 3.40 -0.61
C GLU A 28 -10.70 2.06 -1.37
N VAL A 29 -9.64 1.27 -1.19
CA VAL A 29 -9.28 0.18 -2.11
C VAL A 29 -10.32 -0.93 -2.16
N ARG A 30 -11.02 -1.25 -1.07
CA ARG A 30 -12.09 -2.27 -1.08
C ARG A 30 -13.26 -1.82 -1.93
N ASN A 31 -13.67 -0.57 -1.77
CA ASN A 31 -14.75 -0.01 -2.59
C ASN A 31 -14.35 0.08 -4.06
N TRP A 32 -13.09 0.43 -4.34
CA TRP A 32 -12.58 0.56 -5.70
C TRP A 32 -12.45 -0.80 -6.41
N LEU A 33 -11.96 -1.83 -5.72
CA LEU A 33 -11.84 -3.20 -6.26
C LEU A 33 -13.18 -3.94 -6.36
N ASN A 34 -14.27 -3.41 -5.81
CA ASN A 34 -15.61 -3.96 -6.06
C ASN A 34 -15.99 -3.86 -7.55
N ASP A 35 -15.39 -2.94 -8.29
CA ASP A 35 -15.37 -3.02 -9.75
C ASP A 35 -14.39 -4.13 -10.17
N ARG A 36 -14.93 -5.18 -10.79
CA ARG A 36 -14.20 -6.43 -11.07
C ARG A 36 -13.17 -6.28 -12.18
N GLU A 37 -13.11 -5.13 -12.83
CA GLU A 37 -12.10 -4.81 -13.84
C GLU A 37 -10.84 -4.19 -13.23
N ASN A 38 -10.91 -3.64 -12.01
CA ASN A 38 -9.79 -2.91 -11.40
C ASN A 38 -8.74 -3.84 -10.79
N THR A 39 -7.45 -3.49 -10.92
CA THR A 39 -6.32 -4.30 -10.43
C THR A 39 -5.22 -3.46 -9.77
N LEU A 40 -4.33 -4.12 -9.03
CA LEU A 40 -3.23 -3.48 -8.31
C LEU A 40 -1.86 -3.88 -8.88
N GLY A 41 -1.10 -2.90 -9.37
CA GLY A 41 0.23 -3.07 -9.95
C GLY A 41 0.29 -4.22 -10.95
N GLU A 42 1.26 -5.11 -10.77
CA GLU A 42 1.50 -6.28 -11.62
C GLU A 42 0.59 -7.50 -11.29
N LEU A 43 -0.38 -7.35 -10.37
CA LEU A 43 -1.34 -8.42 -10.05
C LEU A 43 -2.31 -8.62 -11.22
N GLN A 44 -2.20 -9.78 -11.86
CA GLN A 44 -2.86 -10.10 -13.13
C GLN A 44 -4.39 -10.14 -13.07
N THR A 45 -4.99 -10.21 -11.86
CA THR A 45 -6.44 -10.31 -11.69
C THR A 45 -6.93 -9.46 -10.53
N ASN A 46 -8.20 -9.04 -10.62
CA ASN A 46 -8.90 -8.36 -9.53
C ASN A 46 -8.96 -9.24 -8.28
N GLU A 47 -9.18 -10.55 -8.42
CA GLU A 47 -9.21 -11.50 -7.31
C GLU A 47 -7.87 -11.53 -6.55
N ALA A 48 -6.73 -11.56 -7.26
CA ALA A 48 -5.42 -11.48 -6.63
C ALA A 48 -5.20 -10.13 -5.91
N SER A 49 -5.73 -9.05 -6.49
CA SER A 49 -5.68 -7.71 -5.88
C SER A 49 -6.50 -7.65 -4.59
N VAL A 50 -7.69 -8.26 -4.59
CA VAL A 50 -8.57 -8.37 -3.42
C VAL A 50 -7.94 -9.22 -2.32
N ASP A 51 -7.37 -10.36 -2.66
CA ASP A 51 -6.69 -11.23 -1.70
C ASP A 51 -5.49 -10.51 -1.07
N PHE A 52 -4.69 -9.83 -1.88
CA PHE A 52 -3.55 -9.04 -1.41
C PHE A 52 -3.94 -7.97 -0.39
N ILE A 53 -4.96 -7.15 -0.68
CA ILE A 53 -5.40 -6.11 0.27
C ILE A 53 -6.11 -6.70 1.49
N THR A 54 -6.70 -7.89 1.37
CA THR A 54 -7.39 -8.54 2.48
C THR A 54 -6.39 -8.85 3.59
N VAL A 55 -5.21 -9.36 3.23
CA VAL A 55 -4.11 -9.59 4.19
C VAL A 55 -3.68 -8.28 4.88
N GLY A 56 -3.57 -7.16 4.14
CA GLY A 56 -3.22 -5.87 4.74
C GLY A 56 -4.25 -5.37 5.75
N TYR A 57 -5.54 -5.56 5.46
CA TYR A 57 -6.60 -5.25 6.41
C TYR A 57 -6.66 -6.21 7.60
N GLU A 58 -6.42 -7.50 7.40
CA GLU A 58 -6.34 -8.50 8.47
C GLU A 58 -5.15 -8.23 9.41
N ALA A 59 -4.03 -7.72 8.87
CA ALA A 59 -2.90 -7.24 9.66
C ALA A 59 -3.25 -6.02 10.53
N GLY A 60 -4.33 -5.31 10.21
CA GLY A 60 -4.89 -4.25 11.03
C GLY A 60 -4.85 -2.85 10.41
N ALA A 61 -4.60 -2.73 9.10
CA ALA A 61 -4.67 -1.44 8.41
C ALA A 61 -6.04 -0.80 8.66
N LYS A 62 -6.04 0.50 9.00
CA LYS A 62 -7.28 1.23 9.26
C LYS A 62 -8.02 1.50 7.95
N THR A 63 -7.30 1.97 6.94
CA THR A 63 -7.82 2.22 5.60
C THR A 63 -6.66 2.13 4.61
N ILE A 64 -6.91 1.53 3.45
CA ILE A 64 -5.95 1.48 2.34
C ILE A 64 -6.57 2.26 1.18
N TYR A 65 -5.84 3.22 0.65
CA TYR A 65 -6.25 4.06 -0.45
C TYR A 65 -5.46 3.70 -1.70
N ALA A 66 -6.17 3.42 -2.80
CA ALA A 66 -5.63 3.46 -4.15
C ALA A 66 -5.43 4.92 -4.55
N VAL A 67 -4.23 5.25 -5.02
CA VAL A 67 -3.82 6.60 -5.44
C VAL A 67 -3.14 6.52 -6.79
N GLU A 68 -2.95 7.65 -7.49
CA GLU A 68 -2.29 7.68 -8.81
C GLU A 68 -2.89 6.63 -9.78
N ILE A 69 -4.23 6.61 -9.86
CA ILE A 69 -4.98 5.60 -10.61
C ILE A 69 -4.95 5.93 -12.11
N ASP A 70 -4.55 4.93 -12.90
CA ASP A 70 -4.62 4.98 -14.36
C ASP A 70 -5.87 4.26 -14.88
N SER A 71 -6.62 4.91 -15.76
CA SER A 71 -7.81 4.32 -16.39
C SER A 71 -7.51 3.85 -17.82
N TYR A 72 -7.88 2.60 -18.13
CA TYR A 72 -7.66 1.97 -19.42
C TYR A 72 -9.02 1.66 -20.10
N PRO A 73 -9.35 2.30 -21.24
CA PRO A 73 -10.64 2.09 -21.89
C PRO A 73 -10.91 0.61 -22.24
N GLY A 74 -11.92 0.03 -21.58
CA GLY A 74 -12.33 -1.37 -21.77
C GLY A 74 -11.56 -2.40 -20.94
N TRP A 75 -10.69 -1.97 -20.01
CA TRP A 75 -9.86 -2.83 -19.16
C TRP A 75 -9.88 -2.42 -17.68
N GLY A 76 -10.80 -1.54 -17.28
CA GLY A 76 -10.86 -1.00 -15.93
C GLY A 76 -9.74 -0.01 -15.60
N GLU A 77 -9.43 0.09 -14.32
CA GLU A 77 -8.41 0.96 -13.76
C GLU A 77 -7.32 0.15 -13.05
N ASN A 78 -6.10 0.68 -13.00
CA ASN A 78 -4.98 0.05 -12.30
C ASN A 78 -4.21 1.10 -11.49
N THR A 79 -3.63 0.67 -10.38
CA THR A 79 -2.57 1.44 -9.72
C THR A 79 -1.55 0.52 -9.04
N GLY A 80 -0.26 0.86 -9.18
CA GLY A 80 0.82 0.32 -8.37
C GLY A 80 1.01 1.05 -7.03
N HIS A 81 0.18 2.04 -6.71
CA HIS A 81 0.44 3.02 -5.66
C HIS A 81 -0.64 2.99 -4.58
N LEU A 82 -0.23 2.78 -3.34
CA LEU A 82 -1.12 2.75 -2.18
C LEU A 82 -0.66 3.71 -1.08
N VAL A 83 -1.63 4.33 -0.42
CA VAL A 83 -1.44 4.98 0.89
C VAL A 83 -2.19 4.17 1.94
N VAL A 84 -1.49 3.73 2.97
CA VAL A 84 -2.05 2.90 4.04
C VAL A 84 -2.10 3.70 5.33
N GLU A 85 -3.30 3.89 5.86
CA GLU A 85 -3.50 4.47 7.18
C GLU A 85 -3.27 3.41 8.26
N LEU A 86 -2.31 3.69 9.13
CA LEU A 86 -1.94 2.80 10.23
C LEU A 86 -2.97 2.90 11.37
N PRO A 87 -3.20 1.79 12.11
CA PRO A 87 -4.01 1.83 13.32
C PRO A 87 -3.32 2.62 14.44
N LEU A 88 -4.05 2.93 15.51
CA LEU A 88 -3.47 3.54 16.72
C LEU A 88 -2.84 2.51 17.66
N GLU A 89 -3.22 1.24 17.55
CA GLU A 89 -2.76 0.17 18.44
C GLU A 89 -1.37 -0.33 18.00
N ASN A 90 -0.35 -0.16 18.85
CA ASN A 90 1.05 -0.47 18.54
C ASN A 90 1.29 -1.87 17.94
N SER A 91 0.63 -2.91 18.48
CA SER A 91 0.77 -4.28 17.98
C SER A 91 0.29 -4.43 16.54
N ARG A 92 -0.84 -3.78 16.20
CA ARG A 92 -1.39 -3.78 14.84
C ARG A 92 -0.60 -2.88 13.91
N ARG A 93 -0.04 -1.77 14.41
CA ARG A 93 0.85 -0.92 13.62
C ARG A 93 2.03 -1.71 13.10
N GLN A 94 2.71 -2.43 13.98
CA GLN A 94 3.84 -3.26 13.59
C GLN A 94 3.43 -4.35 12.58
N ALA A 95 2.29 -5.01 12.79
CA ALA A 95 1.81 -6.03 11.84
C ALA A 95 1.55 -5.48 10.43
N VAL A 96 1.03 -4.25 10.30
CA VAL A 96 0.85 -3.61 9.00
C VAL A 96 2.20 -3.23 8.37
N LEU A 97 3.16 -2.76 9.16
CA LEU A 97 4.52 -2.48 8.68
C LEU A 97 5.23 -3.76 8.21
N ASP A 98 5.07 -4.86 8.95
CA ASP A 98 5.62 -6.17 8.59
C ASP A 98 4.97 -6.74 7.32
N TRP A 99 3.68 -6.47 7.09
CA TRP A 99 3.02 -6.80 5.83
C TRP A 99 3.57 -5.99 4.65
N ALA A 100 3.86 -4.70 4.85
CA ALA A 100 4.39 -3.81 3.82
C ALA A 100 5.88 -4.05 3.52
N ALA A 101 6.65 -4.57 4.48
CA ALA A 101 8.10 -4.66 4.39
C ALA A 101 8.61 -5.51 3.21
N PRO A 102 8.13 -6.76 2.98
CA PRO A 102 8.58 -7.56 1.84
C PRO A 102 8.38 -6.87 0.50
N ILE A 103 7.27 -6.15 0.34
CA ILE A 103 6.94 -5.41 -0.88
C ILE A 103 7.99 -4.31 -1.14
N ALA A 104 8.32 -3.52 -0.12
CA ALA A 104 9.36 -2.50 -0.23
C ALA A 104 10.73 -3.10 -0.60
N HIS A 105 11.08 -4.23 0.01
CA HIS A 105 12.35 -4.91 -0.24
C HIS A 105 12.45 -5.53 -1.63
N GLU A 106 11.36 -6.11 -2.13
CA GLU A 106 11.26 -6.62 -3.50
C GLU A 106 11.48 -5.50 -4.53
N GLN A 107 11.00 -4.29 -4.21
CA GLN A 107 11.22 -3.09 -5.02
C GLN A 107 12.57 -2.39 -4.77
N GLY A 108 13.41 -2.97 -3.90
CA GLY A 108 14.76 -2.48 -3.63
C GLY A 108 14.84 -1.27 -2.68
N PHE A 109 13.75 -0.91 -2.02
CA PHE A 109 13.67 0.14 -0.99
C PHE A 109 13.82 -0.43 0.43
N ASP A 110 14.03 0.46 1.40
CA ASP A 110 13.96 0.12 2.82
C ASP A 110 12.50 0.16 3.30
N ALA A 111 12.12 -0.77 4.16
CA ALA A 111 10.79 -0.78 4.78
C ALA A 111 10.67 0.32 5.84
N TYR A 112 9.46 0.80 6.13
CA TYR A 112 9.29 1.80 7.19
C TYR A 112 9.41 1.18 8.59
N SER A 113 10.19 1.80 9.47
CA SER A 113 10.10 1.57 10.92
C SER A 113 8.86 2.26 11.49
N ASP A 114 8.40 1.82 12.67
CA ASP A 114 7.42 2.62 13.42
C ASP A 114 8.12 3.82 14.09
N VAL A 115 7.89 5.01 13.55
CA VAL A 115 8.32 6.31 14.09
C VAL A 115 7.14 7.17 14.51
N GLY A 116 5.96 6.56 14.69
CA GLY A 116 4.72 7.26 15.05
C GLY A 116 3.98 7.90 13.87
N GLN A 117 4.35 7.57 12.63
CA GLN A 117 3.67 8.01 11.41
C GLN A 117 2.21 7.55 11.37
N GLN A 118 1.33 8.35 10.80
CA GLN A 118 -0.07 7.97 10.58
C GLN A 118 -0.24 7.12 9.31
N TYR A 119 0.61 7.34 8.31
CA TYR A 119 0.52 6.69 7.01
C TYR A 119 1.83 6.00 6.63
N ILE A 120 1.73 5.04 5.73
CA ILE A 120 2.85 4.57 4.91
C ILE A 120 2.44 4.58 3.44
N TYR A 121 3.45 4.69 2.59
CA TYR A 121 3.28 4.55 1.15
C TYR A 121 3.81 3.19 0.68
N VAL A 122 3.06 2.50 -0.17
CA VAL A 122 3.42 1.18 -0.70
C VAL A 122 3.37 1.23 -2.23
N LYS A 123 4.46 0.81 -2.86
CA LYS A 123 4.60 0.70 -4.32
C LYS A 123 4.65 -0.79 -4.72
N LEU A 124 3.86 -1.19 -5.70
CA LEU A 124 3.61 -2.59 -6.08
C LEU A 124 4.28 -3.01 -7.40
N ASP A 125 4.84 -2.07 -8.17
CA ASP A 125 5.46 -2.28 -9.48
C ASP A 125 6.87 -1.69 -9.59
#